data_AF-A0A7X8Z8M7-F1
#
_entry.id   AF-A0A7X8Z8M7-F1
#
_cell.length_a   1.000
_cell.length_b   1.000
_cell.length_c   1.000
_cell.angle_alpha   90.00
_cell.angle_beta   90.00
_cell.angle_gamma   90.00
#
_symmetry.space_group_name_H-M   'P 1'
#
loop_
_entity.id
_entity.type
_entity.pdbx_description
1 polymer ?
#
loop_
_entity_poly.entity_id
_entity_poly.type
_entity_poly.pdbx_seq_one_letter_code
_entity_poly.pdbx_strand_id
1 'polypeptide(L)'
;MVPDSASHSVSASASAPTSASNSSAGNRIHVAELGGHKLIGAEILVDCSKGTYIRSLARDLGEALGSGAFLTRLRRTRNGNFDISDTLSLDDVTALFSKA
;
A
#
# COMPACT_ATOMS: atom_id res chain seq x y z
N MET A 1 48.70 21.87 -27.41
CA MET A 1 47.34 21.58 -27.92
C MET A 1 47.21 20.07 -28.13
N VAL A 2 47.11 19.32 -27.05
CA VAL A 2 46.78 17.88 -26.94
C VAL A 2 46.20 17.76 -25.52
N PRO A 3 45.07 17.07 -25.24
CA PRO A 3 44.87 15.68 -25.65
C PRO A 3 43.46 15.22 -26.07
N ASP A 4 43.49 14.11 -26.81
CA ASP A 4 42.59 12.95 -26.76
C ASP A 4 41.18 13.16 -26.20
N SER A 5 40.17 13.10 -27.08
CA SER A 5 38.78 12.86 -26.70
C SER A 5 38.36 11.50 -27.24
N ALA A 6 38.73 10.48 -26.47
CA ALA A 6 38.22 9.14 -26.61
C ALA A 6 36.69 9.14 -26.46
N SER A 7 35.99 8.81 -27.55
CA SER A 7 34.55 8.54 -27.55
C SER A 7 34.29 7.24 -26.79
N HIS A 8 33.94 7.36 -25.50
CA HIS A 8 33.40 6.26 -24.72
C HIS A 8 31.90 6.47 -24.54
N SER A 9 31.10 5.79 -25.36
CA SER A 9 29.69 5.55 -25.08
C SER A 9 29.60 4.55 -23.93
N VAL A 10 29.53 5.04 -22.70
CA VAL A 10 29.15 4.20 -21.55
C VAL A 10 27.62 4.07 -21.52
N SER A 11 27.14 2.98 -22.11
CA SER A 11 25.80 2.46 -21.85
C SER A 11 25.75 2.01 -20.39
N ALA A 12 25.25 2.86 -19.50
CA ALA A 12 24.90 2.44 -18.14
C ALA A 12 23.64 1.58 -18.23
N SER A 13 23.82 0.27 -18.38
CA SER A 13 22.82 -0.73 -18.04
C SER A 13 22.65 -0.77 -16.52
N ALA A 14 21.92 0.21 -15.97
CA ALA A 14 21.30 0.04 -14.67
C ALA A 14 19.95 -0.63 -14.94
N SER A 15 19.97 -1.96 -15.01
CA SER A 15 18.78 -2.78 -15.01
C SER A 15 17.94 -2.37 -13.80
N ALA A 16 16.80 -1.73 -14.08
CA ALA A 16 15.75 -1.51 -13.13
C ALA A 16 15.48 -2.83 -12.38
N PRO A 17 15.26 -2.82 -11.05
CA PRO A 17 14.41 -3.84 -10.48
C PRO A 17 13.01 -3.58 -11.02
N THR A 18 12.75 -4.15 -12.20
CA THR A 18 11.41 -4.35 -12.72
C THR A 18 10.82 -5.50 -11.92
N SER A 19 10.43 -5.23 -10.69
CA SER A 19 9.48 -6.09 -9.97
C SER A 19 8.07 -5.74 -10.43
N ALA A 20 7.84 -5.89 -11.74
CA ALA A 20 6.51 -6.20 -12.24
C ALA A 20 6.26 -7.68 -11.92
N SER A 21 5.73 -7.95 -10.73
CA SER A 21 5.04 -9.21 -10.47
C SER A 21 3.56 -8.88 -10.28
N ASN A 22 2.81 -9.11 -11.34
CA ASN A 22 1.38 -8.95 -11.43
C ASN A 22 0.67 -9.54 -10.21
N SER A 23 -0.25 -8.78 -9.62
CA SER A 23 -1.40 -9.38 -8.98
C SER A 23 -2.61 -8.54 -9.32
N SER A 24 -3.61 -9.19 -9.90
CA SER A 24 -4.96 -8.67 -10.00
C SER A 24 -5.39 -8.15 -8.62
N ALA A 25 -5.31 -6.84 -8.39
CA ALA A 25 -5.91 -6.23 -7.21
C ALA A 25 -7.42 -6.38 -7.37
N GLY A 26 -7.93 -7.52 -6.91
CA GLY A 26 -9.30 -7.95 -7.09
C GLY A 26 -10.22 -6.97 -6.40
N ASN A 27 -11.06 -6.30 -7.16
CA ASN A 27 -12.21 -5.61 -6.62
C ASN A 27 -13.11 -6.67 -5.94
N ARG A 28 -13.03 -6.78 -4.61
CA ARG A 28 -13.84 -7.71 -3.83
C ARG A 28 -14.98 -6.93 -3.20
N ILE A 29 -16.17 -7.10 -3.78
CA ILE A 29 -17.42 -6.63 -3.18
C ILE A 29 -17.88 -7.70 -2.19
N HIS A 30 -18.11 -7.30 -0.94
CA HIS A 30 -18.63 -8.16 0.10
C HIS A 30 -19.85 -7.52 0.75
N VAL A 31 -20.68 -8.33 1.39
CA VAL A 31 -21.82 -7.83 2.14
C VAL A 31 -21.47 -7.93 3.62
N ALA A 32 -21.52 -6.81 4.32
CA ALA A 32 -21.27 -6.71 5.76
C ALA A 32 -22.56 -6.32 6.48
N GLU A 33 -22.66 -6.67 7.76
CA GLU A 33 -23.75 -6.24 8.62
C GLU A 33 -23.21 -5.23 9.63
N LEU A 34 -23.85 -4.06 9.71
CA LEU A 34 -23.49 -3.02 10.66
C LEU A 34 -24.75 -2.43 11.28
N GLY A 35 -24.85 -2.48 12.61
CA GLY A 35 -26.00 -1.93 13.33
C GLY A 35 -27.34 -2.55 12.95
N GLY A 36 -27.36 -3.84 12.57
CA GLY A 36 -28.57 -4.54 12.10
C GLY A 36 -28.97 -4.22 10.66
N HIS A 37 -28.13 -3.49 9.91
CA HIS A 37 -28.34 -3.20 8.49
C HIS A 37 -27.34 -3.95 7.61
N LYS A 38 -27.86 -4.54 6.52
CA LYS A 38 -27.06 -5.21 5.50
C LYS A 38 -26.49 -4.16 4.53
N LEU A 39 -25.19 -3.93 4.59
CA LEU A 39 -24.47 -2.93 3.79
C LEU A 39 -23.58 -3.61 2.74
N ILE A 40 -23.47 -2.96 1.58
CA ILE A 40 -22.50 -3.34 0.55
C ILE A 40 -21.15 -2.73 0.94
N GLY A 41 -20.15 -3.58 1.13
CA GLY A 41 -18.76 -3.21 1.37
C GLY A 41 -17.89 -3.49 0.15
N ALA A 42 -16.85 -2.68 -0.02
CA ALA A 42 -15.81 -2.91 -1.01
C ALA A 42 -14.45 -2.96 -0.30
N GLU A 43 -13.62 -3.92 -0.69
CA GLU A 43 -12.22 -3.98 -0.28
C GLU A 43 -11.35 -3.48 -1.44
N ILE A 44 -10.51 -2.48 -1.16
CA ILE A 44 -9.58 -1.89 -2.13
C ILE A 44 -8.17 -1.89 -1.57
N LEU A 45 -7.19 -2.15 -2.43
CA LEU A 45 -5.78 -1.96 -2.14
C LEU A 45 -5.36 -0.61 -2.72
N VAL A 46 -4.70 0.20 -1.89
CA VAL A 46 -4.28 1.55 -2.26
C VAL A 46 -2.79 1.68 -2.02
N ASP A 47 -2.05 2.01 -3.08
CA ASP A 47 -0.69 2.53 -2.97
C ASP A 47 -0.75 4.06 -2.97
N CYS A 48 -0.15 4.69 -1.97
CA CYS A 48 -0.28 6.13 -1.76
C CYS A 48 0.95 6.74 -1.13
N SER A 49 1.21 8.01 -1.45
CA SER A 49 2.27 8.78 -0.83
C SER A 49 1.89 9.27 0.58
N LYS A 50 2.88 9.78 1.31
CA LYS A 50 2.68 10.36 2.64
C LYS A 50 1.59 11.44 2.63
N GLY A 51 0.82 11.52 3.71
CA GLY A 51 -0.24 12.53 3.87
C GLY A 51 -1.57 12.19 3.18
N THR A 52 -1.69 11.01 2.57
CA THR A 52 -2.97 10.55 2.01
C THR A 52 -3.94 10.17 3.12
N TYR A 53 -5.12 10.78 3.13
CA TYR A 53 -6.20 10.48 4.07
C TYR A 53 -7.16 9.45 3.47
N ILE A 54 -6.94 8.15 3.78
CA ILE A 54 -7.80 7.06 3.27
C ILE A 54 -9.28 7.24 3.65
N ARG A 55 -9.57 7.89 4.79
CA ARG A 55 -10.95 8.23 5.19
C ARG A 55 -11.61 9.22 4.24
N SER A 56 -10.87 10.23 3.77
CA SER A 56 -11.39 11.18 2.78
C SER A 56 -11.60 10.48 1.44
N LEU A 57 -10.65 9.63 1.02
CA LEU A 57 -10.80 8.81 -0.18
C LEU A 57 -12.08 7.96 -0.15
N ALA A 58 -12.41 7.35 1.00
CA ALA A 58 -13.66 6.59 1.13
C ALA A 58 -14.90 7.47 0.92
N ARG A 59 -14.91 8.70 1.46
CA ARG A 59 -16.01 9.65 1.24
C ARG A 59 -16.12 10.02 -0.24
N ASP A 60 -15.01 10.38 -0.87
CA ASP A 60 -14.96 10.82 -2.27
C ASP A 60 -15.42 9.70 -3.21
N LEU A 61 -15.05 8.44 -2.93
CA LEU A 61 -15.54 7.26 -3.64
C LEU A 61 -17.05 7.06 -3.47
N GLY A 62 -17.57 7.25 -2.26
CA GLY A 62 -19.02 7.20 -2.01
C GLY A 62 -19.76 8.24 -2.85
N GLU A 63 -19.29 9.49 -2.80
CA GLU A 63 -19.88 10.61 -3.53
C GLU A 63 -19.85 10.37 -5.05
N ALA A 64 -18.74 9.87 -5.58
CA ALA A 64 -18.62 9.50 -7.00
C ALA A 64 -19.58 8.37 -7.42
N LEU A 65 -19.94 7.47 -6.51
CA LEU A 65 -20.92 6.41 -6.72
C LEU A 65 -22.37 6.87 -6.50
N GLY A 66 -22.61 8.15 -6.15
CA GLY A 66 -23.93 8.68 -5.85
C GLY A 66 -24.50 8.20 -4.50
N SER A 67 -23.63 7.74 -3.60
CA SER A 67 -24.00 7.23 -2.28
C SER A 67 -23.13 7.84 -1.17
N GLY A 68 -23.37 7.48 0.09
CA GLY A 68 -22.43 7.74 1.17
C GLY A 68 -21.53 6.53 1.38
N ALA A 69 -20.23 6.74 1.60
CA ALA A 69 -19.33 5.69 2.02
C ALA A 69 -18.45 6.14 3.18
N PHE A 70 -18.10 5.17 4.03
CA PHE A 70 -17.25 5.38 5.19
C PHE A 70 -16.33 4.18 5.34
N LEU A 71 -15.20 4.40 6.00
CA LEU A 71 -14.21 3.37 6.22
C LEU A 71 -14.59 2.52 7.43
N THR A 72 -14.75 1.20 7.23
CA THR A 72 -15.04 0.23 8.30
C THR A 72 -13.79 -0.41 8.87
N ARG A 73 -12.80 -0.71 8.01
CA ARG A 73 -11.53 -1.33 8.40
C ARG A 73 -10.40 -0.78 7.54
N LEU A 74 -9.26 -0.52 8.17
CA LEU A 74 -8.03 -0.12 7.50
C LEU A 74 -6.89 -0.99 8.00
N ARG A 75 -6.12 -1.55 7.08
CA ARG A 75 -4.89 -2.25 7.38
C ARG A 75 -3.79 -1.74 6.47
N ARG A 76 -2.73 -1.18 7.05
CA ARG A 76 -1.53 -0.79 6.31
C ARG A 76 -0.67 -2.03 6.10
N THR A 77 -0.47 -2.45 4.86
CA THR A 77 0.32 -3.63 4.50
C THR A 77 1.78 -3.32 4.24
N ARG A 78 2.12 -2.07 3.93
CA ARG A 78 3.49 -1.64 3.62
C ARG A 78 3.74 -0.20 4.06
N ASN A 79 4.98 0.09 4.42
CA ASN A 79 5.48 1.45 4.64
C ASN A 79 6.88 1.60 4.01
N GLY A 80 6.95 2.21 2.82
CA GLY A 80 8.19 2.28 2.06
C GLY A 80 8.73 0.87 1.77
N ASN A 81 9.95 0.59 2.21
CA ASN A 81 10.61 -0.71 2.02
C ASN A 81 10.23 -1.78 3.06
N PHE A 82 9.40 -1.45 4.06
CA PHE A 82 9.00 -2.39 5.11
C PHE A 82 7.63 -2.97 4.82
N ASP A 83 7.54 -4.30 4.74
CA ASP A 83 6.27 -5.00 4.59
C ASP A 83 5.70 -5.40 5.96
N ILE A 84 4.41 -5.70 6.03
CA ILE A 84 3.76 -6.12 7.28
C ILE A 84 4.30 -7.47 7.77
N SER A 85 4.83 -8.31 6.88
CA SER A 85 5.52 -9.55 7.27
C SER A 85 6.75 -9.32 8.15
N ASP A 86 7.35 -8.13 8.05
CA ASP A 86 8.58 -7.77 8.76
C ASP A 86 8.29 -7.10 10.12
N THR A 87 7.01 -6.99 10.49
CA THR A 87 6.58 -6.32 11.72
C THR A 87 6.47 -7.29 12.89
N LEU A 88 6.85 -6.82 14.07
CA LEU A 88 6.67 -7.54 15.33
C LEU A 88 5.32 -7.18 15.96
N SER A 89 4.63 -8.18 16.51
CA SER A 89 3.47 -7.93 17.36
C SER A 89 3.90 -7.36 18.72
N LEU A 90 2.94 -6.79 19.45
CA LEU A 90 3.21 -6.26 20.80
C LEU A 90 3.68 -7.38 21.75
N ASP A 91 3.15 -8.59 21.57
CA ASP A 91 3.51 -9.76 22.37
C ASP A 91 4.96 -10.19 22.11
N ASP A 92 5.39 -10.20 20.84
CA ASP A 92 6.78 -10.51 20.45
C ASP A 92 7.76 -9.52 21.08
N VAL A 93 7.41 -8.22 21.05
CA VAL A 93 8.22 -7.16 21.67
C VAL A 93 8.29 -7.37 23.18
N THR A 94 7.16 -7.66 23.83
CA THR A 94 7.12 -7.89 25.29
C THR A 94 7.98 -9.09 25.69
N ALA A 95 7.95 -10.17 24.90
CA ALA A 95 8.78 -11.36 25.15
C ALA A 95 10.28 -11.06 25.09
N LEU A 96 10.73 -10.20 24.16
CA LEU A 96 12.13 -9.79 24.05
C LEU A 96 12.63 -9.06 25.30
N PHE A 97 11.78 -8.21 25.91
CA PHE A 97 12.15 -7.45 27.11
C PHE A 97 11.97 -8.23 28.42
N SER A 98 11.14 -9.27 28.45
CA SER A 98 10.93 -10.11 29.64
C SER A 98 12.08 -11.08 29.95
N LYS A 99 13.05 -11.22 29.03
CA LYS A 99 14.19 -12.14 29.13
C LYS A 99 15.51 -11.46 29.52
N ALA A 100 15.46 -10.19 29.92
CA ALA A 100 16.58 -9.39 30.41
C ALA A 100 16.41 -9.11 31.92
#